data_AF-A0A3E5HNQ4-F1
#
_entry.id   AF-A0A3E5HNQ4-F1
#
_cell.length_a   1.000
_cell.length_b   1.000
_cell.length_c   1.000
_cell.angle_alpha   90.00
_cell.angle_beta   90.00
_cell.angle_gamma   90.00
#
_symmetry.space_group_name_H-M   'P 1'
#
loop_
_entity.id
_entity.type
_entity.pdbx_description
1 polymer ?
#
loop_
_entity_poly.entity_id
_entity_poly.type
_entity_poly.pdbx_seq_one_letter_code
_entity_poly.pdbx_strand_id
1 'polypeptide(L)'
;MAKPTDAQIEEKRAIIAEAREQALQAKADIIRVKARNKAENIRKKADGKAKMAIAKGEARAAKIEGITPAEIERKIRLDVHGRPKPAMRGWIHAVAAPLALAAGIVLICLAHGTGLKWACAVFMTCSLVLFGNSACYHLGDWSPRTTDVLRRIDHMNIFLLIAGTYTPVSFALEPFWRNSIIAGMWICTTVALIIHVIWISAPRWLYVIVYIIFGVSGVAFMGLFWISPYAGPAVVVLLAAGGACYIAGAIVYALRKPDPWPKVFGFHEIFHCGTVAGYACHMVAIYMVIVQLWP
;
A
#
# COMPACT_ATOMS: atom_id res chain seq x y z
N MET A 1 30.02 43.13 -40.60
CA MET A 1 29.22 42.01 -41.12
C MET A 1 28.59 42.45 -42.44
N ALA A 2 28.85 41.73 -43.53
CA ALA A 2 28.27 42.05 -44.85
C ALA A 2 26.75 41.87 -44.82
N LYS A 3 26.00 42.77 -45.48
CA LYS A 3 24.55 42.62 -45.63
C LYS A 3 24.26 41.40 -46.52
N PRO A 4 23.29 40.54 -46.15
CA PRO A 4 22.92 39.39 -46.96
C PRO A 4 22.42 39.85 -48.33
N THR A 5 22.74 39.10 -49.38
CA THR A 5 22.27 39.37 -50.74
C THR A 5 20.80 38.99 -50.88
N ASP A 6 20.09 39.59 -51.83
CA ASP A 6 18.65 39.34 -52.03
C ASP A 6 18.34 37.85 -52.26
N ALA A 7 19.23 37.12 -52.94
CA ALA A 7 19.13 35.67 -53.12
C ALA A 7 19.16 34.90 -51.78
N GLN A 8 20.03 35.31 -50.83
CA GLN A 8 20.10 34.69 -49.51
C GLN A 8 18.87 34.99 -48.65
N ILE A 9 18.23 36.15 -48.87
CA ILE A 9 16.99 36.52 -48.18
C ILE A 9 15.83 35.64 -48.69
N GLU A 10 15.76 35.44 -50.00
CA GLU A 10 14.68 34.65 -50.61
C GLU A 10 14.79 33.15 -50.28
N GLU A 11 16.02 32.60 -50.27
CA GLU A 11 16.28 31.23 -49.82
C GLU A 11 15.85 31.03 -48.35
N LYS A 12 16.21 31.97 -47.46
CA LYS A 12 15.76 31.92 -46.06
C LYS A 12 14.24 32.01 -45.93
N ARG A 13 13.57 32.82 -46.75
CA ARG A 13 12.10 32.89 -46.76
C ARG A 13 11.46 31.57 -47.20
N ALA A 14 12.01 30.92 -48.22
CA ALA A 14 11.55 29.61 -48.68
C ALA A 14 11.71 28.53 -47.59
N ILE A 15 12.88 28.47 -46.94
CA ILE A 15 13.13 27.54 -45.82
C ILE A 15 12.15 27.77 -44.66
N ILE A 16 11.89 29.03 -44.30
CA ILE A 16 10.95 29.38 -43.23
C ILE A 16 9.51 28.99 -43.62
N ALA A 17 9.13 29.19 -44.89
CA ALA A 17 7.80 28.80 -45.39
C ALA A 17 7.60 27.28 -45.32
N GLU A 18 8.59 26.51 -45.78
CA GLU A 18 8.57 25.04 -45.73
C GLU A 18 8.52 24.52 -44.27
N ALA A 19 9.36 25.07 -43.39
CA ALA A 19 9.35 24.72 -41.97
C ALA A 19 8.00 25.02 -41.30
N ARG A 20 7.35 26.13 -41.68
CA ARG A 20 6.01 26.49 -41.19
C ARG A 20 4.94 25.52 -41.68
N GLU A 21 5.02 25.09 -42.94
CA GLU A 21 4.11 24.10 -43.52
C GLU A 21 4.26 22.73 -42.86
N GLN A 22 5.50 22.26 -42.68
CA GLN A 22 5.79 21.03 -41.94
C GLN A 22 5.27 21.08 -40.50
N ALA A 23 5.44 22.22 -39.81
CA ALA A 23 4.91 22.41 -38.46
C ALA A 23 3.37 22.40 -38.41
N LEU A 24 2.70 22.95 -39.43
CA LEU A 24 1.24 22.90 -39.55
C LEU A 24 0.74 21.47 -39.80
N GLN A 25 1.40 20.73 -40.69
CA GLN A 25 1.09 19.32 -40.96
C GLN A 25 1.27 18.46 -39.70
N ALA A 26 2.39 18.61 -38.98
CA ALA A 26 2.63 17.90 -37.74
C ALA A 26 1.55 18.18 -36.67
N LYS A 27 1.12 19.45 -36.54
CA LYS A 27 0.01 19.81 -35.63
C LYS A 27 -1.31 19.16 -36.06
N ALA A 28 -1.61 19.15 -37.36
CA ALA A 28 -2.82 18.53 -37.90
C ALA A 28 -2.84 17.02 -37.63
N ASP A 29 -1.72 16.34 -37.80
CA ASP A 29 -1.60 14.89 -37.56
C ASP A 29 -1.74 14.54 -36.08
N ILE A 30 -1.17 15.33 -35.16
CA ILE A 30 -1.39 15.17 -33.71
C ILE A 30 -2.88 15.26 -33.38
N ILE A 31 -3.60 16.24 -33.96
CA ILE A 31 -5.05 16.40 -33.74
C ILE A 31 -5.82 15.19 -34.28
N ARG A 32 -5.48 14.71 -35.48
CA ARG A 32 -6.09 13.52 -36.09
C ARG A 32 -5.88 12.26 -35.27
N VAL A 33 -4.66 12.03 -34.78
CA VAL A 33 -4.34 10.89 -33.91
C VAL A 33 -5.13 10.98 -32.60
N LYS A 34 -5.19 12.16 -31.97
CA LYS A 34 -5.97 12.36 -30.74
C LYS A 34 -7.47 12.11 -30.96
N ALA A 35 -8.01 12.54 -32.10
CA ALA A 35 -9.40 12.30 -32.47
C ALA A 35 -9.68 10.80 -32.71
N ARG A 36 -8.79 10.09 -33.43
CA ARG A 36 -8.88 8.64 -33.63
C ARG A 36 -8.86 7.87 -32.30
N ASN A 37 -7.91 8.17 -31.42
CA ASN A 37 -7.79 7.52 -30.11
C ASN A 37 -9.05 7.75 -29.25
N LYS A 38 -9.64 8.96 -29.31
CA LYS A 38 -10.90 9.26 -28.62
C LYS A 38 -12.05 8.43 -29.18
N ALA A 39 -12.17 8.33 -30.52
CA ALA A 39 -13.20 7.54 -31.17
C ALA A 39 -13.07 6.04 -30.86
N GLU A 40 -11.85 5.50 -30.84
CA GLU A 40 -11.58 4.11 -30.50
C GLU A 40 -11.94 3.78 -29.05
N ASN A 41 -11.63 4.68 -28.11
CA ASN A 41 -12.04 4.53 -26.70
C ASN A 41 -13.56 4.52 -26.54
N ILE A 42 -14.28 5.37 -27.30
CA ILE A 42 -15.75 5.39 -27.30
C ILE A 42 -16.30 4.06 -27.84
N ARG A 43 -15.75 3.56 -28.96
CA ARG A 43 -16.13 2.25 -29.53
C ARG A 43 -15.90 1.12 -28.55
N LYS A 44 -14.72 1.02 -27.94
CA LYS A 44 -14.41 0.00 -26.91
C LYS A 44 -15.40 0.03 -25.74
N LYS A 45 -15.79 1.23 -25.29
CA LYS A 45 -16.79 1.38 -24.22
C LYS A 45 -18.20 0.97 -24.67
N ALA A 46 -18.57 1.29 -25.91
CA ALA A 46 -19.85 0.88 -26.50
C ALA A 46 -19.91 -0.65 -26.68
N ASP A 47 -18.87 -1.26 -27.23
CA ASP A 47 -18.77 -2.72 -27.40
C ASP A 47 -18.84 -3.45 -26.05
N GLY A 48 -18.16 -2.91 -25.02
CA GLY A 48 -18.24 -3.43 -23.65
C GLY A 48 -19.66 -3.38 -23.10
N LYS A 49 -20.40 -2.27 -23.31
CA LYS A 49 -21.80 -2.16 -22.91
C LYS A 49 -22.71 -3.11 -23.69
N ALA A 50 -22.51 -3.23 -25.01
CA ALA A 50 -23.29 -4.13 -25.86
C ALA A 50 -23.13 -5.59 -25.44
N LYS A 51 -21.89 -6.04 -25.23
CA LYS A 51 -21.58 -7.39 -24.71
C LYS A 51 -22.26 -7.65 -23.36
N MET A 52 -22.25 -6.66 -22.47
CA MET A 52 -22.88 -6.80 -21.15
C MET A 52 -24.41 -6.84 -21.24
N ALA A 53 -25.01 -6.08 -22.15
CA ALA A 53 -26.46 -6.12 -22.40
C ALA A 53 -26.90 -7.46 -22.98
N ILE A 54 -26.14 -8.00 -23.94
CA ILE A 54 -26.35 -9.33 -24.52
C ILE A 54 -26.24 -10.40 -23.44
N ALA A 55 -25.13 -10.43 -22.68
CA ALA A 55 -24.92 -11.41 -21.61
C ALA A 55 -26.03 -11.37 -20.53
N LYS A 56 -26.54 -10.16 -20.21
CA LYS A 56 -27.67 -10.01 -19.28
C LYS A 56 -28.99 -10.53 -19.88
N GLY A 57 -29.19 -10.33 -21.19
CA GLY A 57 -30.32 -10.87 -21.94
C GLY A 57 -30.29 -12.40 -21.98
N GLU A 58 -29.15 -12.98 -22.33
CA GLU A 58 -28.91 -14.43 -22.34
C GLU A 58 -29.12 -15.04 -20.95
N ALA A 59 -28.58 -14.42 -19.89
CA ALA A 59 -28.78 -14.89 -18.51
C ALA A 59 -30.27 -14.84 -18.09
N ARG A 60 -31.03 -13.84 -18.55
CA ARG A 60 -32.46 -13.74 -18.28
C ARG A 60 -33.26 -14.78 -19.08
N ALA A 61 -32.89 -15.04 -20.33
CA ALA A 61 -33.48 -16.07 -21.17
C ALA A 61 -33.25 -17.47 -20.58
N ALA A 62 -32.01 -17.80 -20.21
CA ALA A 62 -31.66 -19.07 -19.55
C ALA A 62 -32.46 -19.31 -18.26
N LYS A 63 -32.73 -18.24 -17.47
CA LYS A 63 -33.56 -18.32 -16.27
C LYS A 63 -35.03 -18.59 -16.58
N ILE A 64 -35.57 -18.05 -17.67
CA ILE A 64 -36.95 -18.31 -18.13
C ILE A 64 -37.06 -19.75 -18.65
N GLU A 65 -36.03 -20.24 -19.35
CA GLU A 65 -35.97 -21.57 -19.95
C GLU A 65 -35.66 -22.69 -18.93
N GLY A 66 -35.48 -22.37 -17.65
CA GLY A 66 -35.21 -23.37 -16.60
C GLY A 66 -33.83 -24.03 -16.72
N ILE A 67 -32.94 -23.48 -17.55
CA ILE A 67 -31.55 -23.93 -17.67
C ILE A 67 -30.83 -23.45 -16.41
N THR A 68 -30.50 -24.36 -15.50
CA THR A 68 -29.53 -24.08 -14.43
C THR A 68 -28.27 -23.56 -15.11
N PRO A 69 -27.86 -22.30 -14.87
CA PRO A 69 -26.63 -21.81 -15.45
C PRO A 69 -25.52 -22.78 -15.06
N ALA A 70 -24.77 -23.28 -16.05
CA ALA A 70 -23.49 -23.92 -15.79
C ALA A 70 -22.77 -23.05 -14.77
N GLU A 71 -22.29 -23.66 -13.67
CA GLU A 71 -21.61 -22.98 -12.54
C GLU A 71 -21.07 -21.65 -13.01
N ILE A 72 -21.70 -20.53 -12.61
CA ILE A 72 -21.30 -19.21 -13.10
C ILE A 72 -19.82 -19.10 -12.78
N GLU A 73 -18.97 -19.32 -13.78
CA GLU A 73 -17.54 -19.40 -13.58
C GLU A 73 -17.16 -17.99 -13.19
N ARG A 74 -16.97 -17.80 -11.87
CA ARG A 74 -16.90 -16.47 -11.28
C ARG A 74 -15.72 -15.80 -11.96
N LYS A 75 -16.01 -14.82 -12.84
CA LYS A 75 -15.02 -14.25 -13.74
C LYS A 75 -13.83 -13.79 -12.90
N ILE A 76 -12.71 -14.49 -13.03
CA ILE A 76 -11.54 -14.27 -12.20
C ILE A 76 -11.06 -12.86 -12.50
N ARG A 77 -11.09 -11.99 -11.49
CA ARG A 77 -10.55 -10.64 -11.62
C ARG A 77 -9.05 -10.77 -11.83
N LEU A 78 -8.51 -10.05 -12.81
CA LEU A 78 -7.08 -10.02 -13.06
C LEU A 78 -6.49 -8.74 -12.46
N ASP A 79 -5.25 -8.82 -11.96
CA ASP A 79 -4.48 -7.63 -11.62
C ASP A 79 -3.94 -6.92 -12.87
N VAL A 80 -3.27 -5.78 -12.69
CA VAL A 80 -2.68 -5.01 -13.81
C VAL A 80 -1.62 -5.75 -14.61
N HIS A 81 -1.13 -6.89 -14.09
CA HIS A 81 -0.17 -7.77 -14.74
C HIS A 81 -0.83 -9.01 -15.35
N GLY A 82 -2.16 -9.06 -15.38
CA GLY A 82 -2.93 -10.18 -15.94
C GLY A 82 -2.99 -11.42 -15.04
N ARG A 83 -2.61 -11.31 -13.76
CA ARG A 83 -2.59 -12.45 -12.83
C ARG A 83 -3.93 -12.61 -12.12
N PRO A 84 -4.38 -13.85 -11.85
CA PRO A 84 -5.56 -14.11 -11.02
C PRO A 84 -5.51 -13.38 -9.68
N LYS A 85 -6.56 -12.61 -9.39
CA LYS A 85 -6.74 -11.89 -8.13
C LYS A 85 -7.80 -12.61 -7.30
N PRO A 86 -7.44 -13.18 -6.14
CA PRO A 86 -8.39 -13.86 -5.27
C PRO A 86 -9.53 -12.92 -4.83
N ALA A 87 -10.73 -13.48 -4.60
CA ALA A 87 -11.90 -12.69 -4.23
C ALA A 87 -11.71 -11.86 -2.93
N MET A 88 -10.98 -12.40 -1.96
CA MET A 88 -10.71 -11.74 -0.67
C MET A 88 -9.53 -10.74 -0.71
N ARG A 89 -8.91 -10.54 -1.88
CA ARG A 89 -7.74 -9.66 -2.01
C ARG A 89 -8.07 -8.24 -1.56
N GLY A 90 -7.39 -7.79 -0.51
CA GLY A 90 -7.53 -6.44 0.06
C GLY A 90 -8.68 -6.27 1.07
N TRP A 91 -9.65 -7.20 1.13
CA TRP A 91 -10.80 -7.08 2.04
C TRP A 91 -10.42 -7.15 3.52
N ILE A 92 -9.44 -7.99 3.87
CA ILE A 92 -8.96 -8.12 5.26
C ILE A 92 -8.46 -6.77 5.78
N HIS A 93 -7.65 -6.06 5.00
CA HIS A 93 -7.16 -4.72 5.36
C HIS A 93 -8.25 -3.65 5.26
N ALA A 94 -9.22 -3.80 4.35
CA ALA A 94 -10.36 -2.89 4.25
C ALA A 94 -11.24 -2.93 5.51
N VAL A 95 -11.40 -4.11 6.12
CA VAL A 95 -12.08 -4.26 7.41
C VAL A 95 -11.19 -3.82 8.57
N ALA A 96 -9.88 -4.09 8.52
CA ALA A 96 -8.95 -3.67 9.56
C ALA A 96 -8.82 -2.15 9.68
N ALA A 97 -8.91 -1.39 8.57
CA ALA A 97 -8.75 0.06 8.57
C ALA A 97 -9.75 0.81 9.49
N PRO A 98 -11.08 0.62 9.41
CA PRO A 98 -12.02 1.27 10.34
C PRO A 98 -11.88 0.75 11.79
N LEU A 99 -11.51 -0.51 11.99
CA LEU A 99 -11.24 -1.04 13.33
C LEU A 99 -9.99 -0.39 13.96
N ALA A 100 -8.94 -0.21 13.17
CA ALA A 100 -7.72 0.50 13.55
C ALA A 100 -7.99 1.98 13.85
N LEU A 101 -8.89 2.63 13.09
CA LEU A 101 -9.35 3.99 13.38
C LEU A 101 -10.04 4.06 14.75
N ALA A 102 -11.04 3.20 14.98
CA ALA A 102 -11.78 3.17 16.22
C ALA A 102 -10.87 2.88 17.42
N ALA A 103 -10.00 1.88 17.32
CA ALA A 103 -9.02 1.57 18.35
C ALA A 103 -8.07 2.76 18.59
N GLY A 104 -7.51 3.35 17.53
CA GLY A 104 -6.64 4.52 17.65
C GLY A 104 -7.31 5.72 18.34
N ILE A 105 -8.59 6.00 18.06
CA ILE A 105 -9.36 7.05 18.73
C ILE A 105 -9.47 6.76 20.23
N VAL A 106 -9.89 5.54 20.59
CA VAL A 106 -10.00 5.14 22.01
C VAL A 106 -8.63 5.26 22.69
N LEU A 107 -7.56 4.83 22.03
CA LEU A 107 -6.20 4.91 22.55
C LEU A 107 -5.79 6.36 22.88
N ILE A 108 -6.10 7.31 21.99
CA ILE A 108 -5.84 8.74 22.19
C ILE A 108 -6.68 9.30 23.34
N CYS A 109 -7.92 8.84 23.49
CA CYS A 109 -8.80 9.25 24.60
C CYS A 109 -8.28 8.78 25.96
N LEU A 110 -7.74 7.56 26.04
CA LEU A 110 -7.17 7.00 27.28
C LEU A 110 -5.77 7.54 27.60
N ALA A 111 -5.07 8.12 26.63
CA ALA A 111 -3.72 8.66 26.84
C ALA A 111 -3.74 9.96 27.66
N HIS A 112 -2.98 10.00 28.76
CA HIS A 112 -2.80 11.19 29.58
C HIS A 112 -1.55 11.99 29.17
N GLY A 113 -1.70 13.32 29.10
CA GLY A 113 -0.63 14.23 28.72
C GLY A 113 -0.43 14.36 27.20
N THR A 114 0.01 15.55 26.78
CA THR A 114 0.14 15.92 25.37
C THR A 114 1.08 15.00 24.59
N GLY A 115 2.21 14.61 25.19
CA GLY A 115 3.21 13.76 24.52
C GLY A 115 2.67 12.37 24.17
N LEU A 116 2.00 11.71 25.12
CA LEU A 116 1.45 10.36 24.89
C LEU A 116 0.27 10.39 23.91
N LYS A 117 -0.56 11.44 23.94
CA LYS A 117 -1.63 11.63 22.94
C LYS A 117 -1.08 11.73 21.52
N TRP A 118 -0.02 12.51 21.32
CA TRP A 118 0.66 12.59 20.02
C TRP A 118 1.28 11.26 19.61
N ALA A 119 1.90 10.53 20.55
CA ALA A 119 2.44 9.20 20.28
C ALA A 119 1.36 8.22 19.79
N CYS A 120 0.18 8.26 20.40
CA CYS A 120 -0.98 7.46 19.98
C CYS A 120 -1.53 7.90 18.61
N ALA A 121 -1.58 9.22 18.36
CA ALA A 121 -2.01 9.76 17.06
C ALA A 121 -1.06 9.36 15.92
N VAL A 122 0.25 9.33 16.18
CA VAL A 122 1.25 8.83 15.24
C VAL A 122 1.00 7.35 14.93
N PHE A 123 0.84 6.51 15.96
CA PHE A 123 0.55 5.09 15.77
C PHE A 123 -0.75 4.85 14.98
N MET A 124 -1.83 5.57 15.33
CA MET A 124 -3.10 5.52 14.59
C MET A 124 -2.89 5.91 13.13
N THR A 125 -2.17 6.99 12.85
CA THR A 125 -1.91 7.45 11.49
C THR A 125 -1.13 6.41 10.68
N CYS A 126 -0.06 5.86 11.25
CA CYS A 126 0.71 4.78 10.60
C CYS A 126 -0.17 3.55 10.31
N SER A 127 -1.06 3.19 11.24
CA SER A 127 -2.01 2.08 11.08
C SER A 127 -2.99 2.32 9.93
N LEU A 128 -3.55 3.54 9.84
CA LEU A 128 -4.49 3.92 8.78
C LEU A 128 -3.80 4.00 7.42
N VAL A 129 -2.58 4.53 7.38
CA VAL A 129 -1.77 4.54 6.16
C VAL A 129 -1.49 3.10 5.72
N LEU A 130 -1.13 2.19 6.62
CA LEU A 130 -0.92 0.78 6.28
C LEU A 130 -2.19 0.10 5.77
N PHE A 131 -3.23 0.02 6.59
CA PHE A 131 -4.44 -0.74 6.22
C PHE A 131 -5.23 -0.06 5.11
N GLY A 132 -5.34 1.27 5.15
CA GLY A 132 -6.05 2.05 4.15
C GLY A 132 -5.37 2.01 2.79
N ASN A 133 -4.06 2.26 2.71
CA ASN A 133 -3.35 2.17 1.44
C ASN A 133 -3.37 0.74 0.89
N SER A 134 -3.16 -0.26 1.75
CA SER A 134 -3.15 -1.66 1.33
C SER A 134 -4.52 -2.11 0.81
N ALA A 135 -5.61 -1.71 1.49
CA ALA A 135 -6.96 -1.92 1.01
C ALA A 135 -7.20 -1.23 -0.34
N CYS A 136 -6.83 0.05 -0.49
CA CYS A 136 -6.96 0.79 -1.75
C CYS A 136 -6.17 0.12 -2.89
N TYR A 137 -4.91 -0.20 -2.65
CA TYR A 137 -4.02 -0.89 -3.58
C TYR A 137 -4.63 -2.21 -4.07
N HIS A 138 -5.12 -3.02 -3.13
CA HIS A 138 -5.61 -4.36 -3.43
C HIS A 138 -7.07 -4.42 -3.84
N LEU A 139 -7.92 -3.42 -3.57
CA LEU A 139 -9.32 -3.44 -4.00
C LEU A 139 -9.55 -2.76 -5.33
N GLY A 140 -8.74 -1.77 -5.71
CA GLY A 140 -9.00 -0.99 -6.94
C GLY A 140 -8.43 -1.60 -8.23
N ASP A 141 -9.05 -1.24 -9.35
CA ASP A 141 -8.59 -1.51 -10.72
C ASP A 141 -7.96 -0.23 -11.27
N TRP A 142 -6.73 0.03 -10.83
CA TRP A 142 -6.06 1.30 -11.10
C TRP A 142 -5.26 1.27 -12.41
N SER A 143 -4.90 2.46 -12.90
CA SER A 143 -3.91 2.58 -13.98
C SER A 143 -2.57 1.96 -13.56
N PRO A 144 -1.71 1.53 -14.51
CA PRO A 144 -0.38 1.00 -14.17
C PRO A 144 0.44 1.94 -13.28
N ARG A 145 0.44 3.24 -13.60
CA ARG A 145 1.14 4.28 -12.82
C ARG A 145 0.63 4.36 -11.38
N THR A 146 -0.69 4.42 -11.19
CA THR A 146 -1.31 4.48 -9.87
C THR A 146 -1.01 3.21 -9.08
N THR A 147 -1.07 2.05 -9.73
CA THR A 147 -0.79 0.75 -9.10
C THR A 147 0.66 0.68 -8.60
N ASP A 148 1.61 1.20 -9.37
CA ASP A 148 3.01 1.23 -8.97
C ASP A 148 3.25 2.18 -7.78
N VAL A 149 2.59 3.34 -7.74
CA VAL A 149 2.66 4.26 -6.58
C VAL A 149 2.08 3.60 -5.34
N LEU A 150 0.87 3.05 -5.43
CA LEU A 150 0.20 2.39 -4.30
C LEU A 150 1.01 1.19 -3.78
N ARG A 151 1.62 0.41 -4.68
CA ARG A 151 2.51 -0.71 -4.32
C ARG A 151 3.76 -0.25 -3.56
N ARG A 152 4.37 0.87 -3.97
CA ARG A 152 5.53 1.44 -3.26
C ARG A 152 5.15 1.88 -1.86
N ILE A 153 4.04 2.60 -1.73
CA ILE A 153 3.52 3.02 -0.42
C ILE A 153 3.25 1.76 0.43
N ASP A 154 2.59 0.74 -0.13
CA ASP A 154 2.24 -0.50 0.57
C ASP A 154 3.48 -1.23 1.13
N HIS A 155 4.57 -1.29 0.37
CA HIS A 155 5.84 -1.85 0.84
C HIS A 155 6.49 -1.01 1.95
N MET A 156 6.40 0.32 1.87
CA MET A 156 7.01 1.22 2.85
C MET A 156 6.23 1.30 4.16
N ASN A 157 4.92 1.06 4.11
CA ASN A 157 4.04 1.17 5.25
C ASN A 157 4.42 0.23 6.40
N ILE A 158 5.08 -0.88 6.12
CA ILE A 158 5.54 -1.80 7.18
C ILE A 158 6.57 -1.10 8.08
N PHE A 159 7.51 -0.35 7.51
CA PHE A 159 8.50 0.41 8.30
C PHE A 159 7.83 1.53 9.11
N LEU A 160 6.87 2.23 8.49
CA LEU A 160 6.07 3.24 9.18
C LEU A 160 5.30 2.65 10.36
N LEU A 161 4.67 1.48 10.18
CA LEU A 161 3.93 0.83 11.26
C LEU A 161 4.86 0.39 12.39
N ILE A 162 6.05 -0.14 12.10
CA ILE A 162 7.03 -0.52 13.12
C ILE A 162 7.43 0.71 13.96
N ALA A 163 7.85 1.80 13.33
CA ALA A 163 8.18 3.04 14.04
C ALA A 163 6.98 3.63 14.79
N GLY A 164 5.80 3.57 14.18
CA GLY A 164 4.52 3.93 14.77
C GLY A 164 4.24 3.14 16.06
N THR A 165 4.42 1.82 16.06
CA THR A 165 4.25 0.95 17.24
C THR A 165 5.23 1.30 18.35
N TYR A 166 6.49 1.56 18.01
CA TYR A 166 7.51 1.94 18.99
C TYR A 166 7.25 3.29 19.66
N THR A 167 6.50 4.18 19.00
CA THR A 167 6.28 5.54 19.50
C THR A 167 5.49 5.57 20.82
N PRO A 168 4.28 4.99 20.95
CA PRO A 168 3.57 4.96 22.22
C PRO A 168 4.08 3.88 23.19
N VAL A 169 4.51 2.70 22.71
CA VAL A 169 4.95 1.62 23.63
C VAL A 169 6.17 2.03 24.44
N SER A 170 7.07 2.84 23.86
CA SER A 170 8.30 3.29 24.52
C SER A 170 8.03 4.25 25.69
N PHE A 171 6.81 4.75 25.87
CA PHE A 171 6.42 5.49 27.08
C PHE A 171 6.39 4.63 28.34
N ALA A 172 6.43 3.30 28.20
CA ALA A 172 6.67 2.39 29.32
C ALA A 172 8.11 2.47 29.87
N LEU A 173 9.02 3.21 29.23
CA LEU A 173 10.42 3.28 29.60
C LEU A 173 10.83 4.68 30.06
N GLU A 174 11.95 4.73 30.78
CA GLU A 174 12.62 5.98 31.17
C GLU A 174 12.90 6.89 29.95
N PRO A 175 12.90 8.23 30.13
CA PRO A 175 12.99 9.19 29.02
C PRO A 175 14.17 8.95 28.07
N PHE A 176 15.33 8.53 28.59
CA PHE A 176 16.51 8.20 27.77
C PHE A 176 16.18 7.09 26.78
N TRP A 177 15.78 5.91 27.28
CA TRP A 177 15.44 4.75 26.44
C TRP A 177 14.29 5.04 25.50
N ARG A 178 13.25 5.71 26.00
CA ARG A 178 12.11 6.14 25.20
C ARG A 178 12.55 6.96 23.98
N ASN A 179 13.31 8.02 24.23
CA ASN A 179 13.72 8.94 23.17
C ASN A 179 14.70 8.28 22.21
N SER A 180 15.63 7.46 22.70
CA SER A 180 16.59 6.72 21.87
C SER A 180 15.92 5.73 20.92
N ILE A 181 14.95 4.94 21.41
CA ILE A 181 14.22 3.97 20.59
C ILE A 181 13.39 4.70 19.52
N ILE A 182 12.65 5.73 19.92
CA ILE A 182 11.83 6.52 18.98
C ILE A 182 12.73 7.14 17.90
N ALA A 183 13.81 7.83 18.29
CA ALA A 183 14.73 8.45 17.33
C ALA A 183 15.36 7.41 16.39
N GLY A 184 15.86 6.29 16.92
CA GLY A 184 16.45 5.22 16.12
C GLY A 184 15.48 4.65 15.09
N MET A 185 14.26 4.33 15.51
CA MET A 185 13.24 3.76 14.62
C MET A 185 12.81 4.71 13.51
N TRP A 186 12.65 6.00 13.84
CA TRP A 186 12.28 7.01 12.85
C TRP A 186 13.44 7.37 11.92
N ILE A 187 14.69 7.37 12.39
CA ILE A 187 15.88 7.53 11.53
C ILE A 187 15.96 6.37 10.54
N CYS A 188 15.89 5.12 11.02
CA CYS A 188 15.92 3.93 10.15
C CYS A 188 14.77 3.95 9.13
N THR A 189 13.56 4.31 9.56
CA THR A 189 12.39 4.40 8.68
C THR A 189 12.57 5.49 7.63
N THR A 190 13.07 6.66 8.03
CA THR A 190 13.31 7.78 7.12
C THR A 190 14.37 7.44 6.09
N VAL A 191 15.47 6.80 6.50
CA VAL A 191 16.51 6.32 5.59
C VAL A 191 15.94 5.30 4.60
N ALA A 192 15.14 4.34 5.07
CA ALA A 192 14.49 3.36 4.20
C ALA A 192 13.54 4.01 3.17
N LEU A 193 12.76 5.01 3.61
CA LEU A 193 11.88 5.79 2.73
C LEU A 193 12.66 6.58 1.68
N ILE A 194 13.73 7.27 2.08
CA ILE A 194 14.58 8.04 1.17
C ILE A 194 15.20 7.12 0.11
N ILE A 195 15.76 5.97 0.53
CA ILE A 195 16.30 4.96 -0.39
C ILE A 195 15.22 4.52 -1.38
N HIS A 196 13.99 4.29 -0.93
CA HIS A 196 12.91 3.81 -1.80
C HIS A 196 12.40 4.88 -2.79
N VAL A 197 12.47 6.16 -2.41
CA VAL A 197 12.07 7.28 -3.26
C VAL A 197 13.16 7.61 -4.28
N ILE A 198 14.43 7.67 -3.86
CA ILE A 198 15.55 8.06 -4.72
C ILE A 198 16.00 6.90 -5.60
N TRP A 199 16.12 5.69 -5.05
CA TRP A 199 16.65 4.54 -5.75
C TRP A 199 15.56 3.53 -6.11
N ILE A 200 14.81 3.87 -7.15
CA ILE A 200 13.66 3.08 -7.64
C ILE A 200 14.05 1.63 -8.00
N SER A 201 15.27 1.41 -8.46
CA SER A 201 15.83 0.12 -8.87
C SER A 201 16.71 -0.53 -7.79
N ALA A 202 16.58 -0.11 -6.53
CA ALA A 202 17.35 -0.68 -5.43
C ALA A 202 17.17 -2.21 -5.35
N PRO A 203 18.26 -2.95 -5.09
CA PRO A 203 18.23 -4.40 -5.09
C PRO A 203 17.43 -4.94 -3.91
N ARG A 204 16.76 -6.08 -4.10
CA ARG A 204 15.86 -6.66 -3.09
C ARG A 204 16.52 -6.95 -1.75
N TRP A 205 17.82 -7.30 -1.74
CA TRP A 205 18.56 -7.61 -0.52
C TRP A 205 18.65 -6.41 0.42
N LEU A 206 18.63 -5.18 -0.09
CA LEU A 206 18.70 -3.98 0.74
C LEU A 206 17.48 -3.86 1.65
N TYR A 207 16.29 -4.18 1.13
CA TYR A 207 15.06 -4.21 1.93
C TYR A 207 15.09 -5.32 2.98
N VAL A 208 15.66 -6.48 2.65
CA VAL A 208 15.82 -7.59 3.60
C VAL A 208 16.70 -7.17 4.79
N ILE A 209 17.80 -6.45 4.55
CA ILE A 209 18.64 -5.93 5.62
C ILE A 209 17.86 -4.98 6.52
N VAL A 210 17.09 -4.05 5.94
CA VAL A 210 16.25 -3.13 6.73
C VAL A 210 15.25 -3.91 7.59
N TYR A 211 14.59 -4.94 7.05
CA TYR A 211 13.71 -5.82 7.85
C TYR A 211 14.44 -6.52 8.99
N ILE A 212 15.67 -7.01 8.76
CA ILE A 212 16.48 -7.65 9.80
C ILE A 212 16.83 -6.64 10.89
N ILE A 213 17.25 -5.42 10.54
CA ILE A 213 17.57 -4.37 11.51
C ILE A 213 16.36 -4.09 12.42
N PHE A 214 15.17 -3.89 11.85
CA PHE A 214 13.96 -3.70 12.64
C PHE A 214 13.61 -4.92 13.49
N GLY A 215 13.70 -6.13 12.95
CA GLY A 215 13.41 -7.37 13.67
C GLY A 215 14.35 -7.64 14.85
N VAL A 216 15.66 -7.42 14.66
CA VAL A 216 16.68 -7.57 15.71
C VAL A 216 16.49 -6.50 16.78
N SER A 217 16.18 -5.27 16.39
CA SER A 217 15.86 -4.17 17.33
C SER A 217 14.63 -4.51 18.18
N GLY A 218 13.63 -5.16 17.55
CA GLY A 218 12.56 -5.95 18.15
C GLY A 218 12.97 -6.67 19.43
N VAL A 219 13.86 -7.63 19.25
CA VAL A 219 14.33 -8.55 20.28
C VAL A 219 15.24 -7.83 21.29
N ALA A 220 16.11 -6.95 20.82
CA ALA A 220 17.09 -6.26 21.67
C ALA A 220 16.43 -5.42 22.78
N PHE A 221 15.28 -4.82 22.52
CA PHE A 221 14.57 -3.99 23.49
C PHE A 221 13.61 -4.77 24.40
N MET A 222 13.33 -6.05 24.13
CA MET A 222 12.38 -6.84 24.92
C MET A 222 12.76 -6.89 26.41
N GLY A 223 14.05 -6.96 26.73
CA GLY A 223 14.53 -6.95 28.11
C GLY A 223 14.15 -5.68 28.87
N LEU A 224 14.20 -4.52 28.21
CA LEU A 224 13.82 -3.23 28.81
C LEU A 224 12.33 -3.19 29.13
N PHE A 225 11.49 -3.68 28.20
CA PHE A 225 10.05 -3.75 28.42
C PHE A 225 9.66 -4.81 29.46
N TRP A 226 10.43 -5.91 29.56
CA TRP A 226 10.16 -6.99 30.51
C TRP A 226 10.27 -6.53 31.96
N ILE A 227 11.32 -5.76 32.26
CA ILE A 227 11.59 -5.25 33.61
C ILE A 227 10.85 -3.94 33.92
N SER A 228 10.22 -3.32 32.92
CA SER A 228 9.49 -2.08 33.11
C SER A 228 8.23 -2.31 33.96
N PRO A 229 7.98 -1.49 34.99
CA PRO A 229 6.75 -1.56 35.79
C PRO A 229 5.51 -1.14 35.00
N TYR A 230 5.68 -0.50 33.83
CA TYR A 230 4.58 -0.01 32.98
C TYR A 230 4.25 -0.95 31.82
N ALA A 231 5.11 -1.94 31.53
CA ALA A 231 4.89 -2.93 30.47
C ALA A 231 4.84 -4.35 31.03
N GLY A 232 5.94 -4.84 31.60
CA GLY A 232 6.04 -6.16 32.20
C GLY A 232 5.96 -7.34 31.20
N PRO A 233 5.95 -8.58 31.71
CA PRO A 233 5.99 -9.79 30.89
C PRO A 233 4.84 -9.93 29.89
N ALA A 234 3.62 -9.53 30.28
CA ALA A 234 2.44 -9.67 29.43
C ALA A 234 2.55 -8.83 28.15
N VAL A 235 3.03 -7.58 28.27
CA VAL A 235 3.28 -6.72 27.10
C VAL A 235 4.37 -7.32 26.22
N VAL A 236 5.46 -7.84 26.79
CA VAL A 236 6.53 -8.47 25.99
C VAL A 236 6.04 -9.71 25.25
N VAL A 237 5.24 -10.57 25.89
CA VAL A 237 4.64 -11.74 25.24
C VAL A 237 3.75 -11.31 24.07
N LEU A 238 2.95 -10.25 24.22
CA LEU A 238 2.13 -9.70 23.12
C LEU A 238 2.99 -9.11 21.99
N LEU A 239 4.07 -8.40 22.32
CA LEU A 239 5.00 -7.88 21.31
C LEU A 239 5.67 -9.02 20.54
N ALA A 240 6.11 -10.07 21.24
CA ALA A 240 6.73 -11.26 20.66
C ALA A 240 5.74 -12.08 19.81
N ALA A 241 4.53 -12.33 20.32
CA ALA A 241 3.46 -12.99 19.57
C ALA A 241 3.10 -12.20 18.31
N GLY A 242 2.99 -10.87 18.42
CA GLY A 242 2.73 -10.02 17.27
C GLY A 242 3.84 -10.09 16.23
N GLY A 243 5.09 -10.05 16.66
CA GLY A 243 6.26 -10.27 15.80
C GLY A 243 6.25 -11.64 15.12
N ALA A 244 5.90 -12.70 15.84
CA ALA A 244 5.77 -14.04 15.31
C ALA A 244 4.66 -14.13 14.24
N CYS A 245 3.51 -13.48 14.44
CA CYS A 245 2.45 -13.39 13.43
C CYS A 245 2.93 -12.71 12.15
N TYR A 246 3.66 -11.59 12.26
CA TYR A 246 4.25 -10.92 11.09
C TYR A 246 5.24 -11.82 10.36
N ILE A 247 6.14 -12.49 11.09
CA ILE A 247 7.14 -13.39 10.50
C ILE A 247 6.46 -14.58 9.82
N ALA A 248 5.50 -15.23 10.48
CA ALA A 248 4.76 -16.36 9.92
C ALA A 248 4.03 -15.95 8.63
N GLY A 249 3.35 -14.81 8.64
CA GLY A 249 2.73 -14.26 7.43
C GLY A 249 3.75 -14.00 6.32
N ALA A 250 4.89 -13.38 6.65
CA ALA A 250 5.94 -13.07 5.69
C ALA A 250 6.57 -14.33 5.07
N ILE A 251 6.74 -15.40 5.87
CA ILE A 251 7.21 -16.71 5.40
C ILE A 251 6.20 -17.29 4.40
N VAL A 252 4.90 -17.29 4.73
CA VAL A 252 3.85 -17.75 3.81
C VAL A 252 3.85 -16.95 2.51
N TYR A 253 4.01 -15.63 2.60
CA TYR A 253 4.12 -14.76 1.43
C TYR A 253 5.34 -15.09 0.56
N ALA A 254 6.50 -15.32 1.18
CA ALA A 254 7.75 -15.63 0.49
C ALA A 254 7.71 -17.01 -0.19
N LEU A 255 7.20 -18.02 0.51
CA LEU A 255 7.08 -19.39 0.02
C LEU A 255 5.91 -19.57 -0.96
N ARG A 256 4.97 -18.61 -0.97
CA ARG A 256 3.69 -18.69 -1.69
C ARG A 256 2.89 -19.95 -1.34
N LYS A 257 3.06 -20.44 -0.12
CA LYS A 257 2.42 -21.64 0.42
C LYS A 257 2.15 -21.47 1.92
N PRO A 258 1.02 -21.98 2.45
CA PRO A 258 -0.03 -22.70 1.72
C PRO A 258 -0.90 -21.75 0.88
N ASP A 259 -1.59 -22.31 -0.12
CA ASP A 259 -2.50 -21.59 -1.01
C ASP A 259 -3.87 -22.31 -1.03
N PRO A 260 -4.65 -22.19 0.06
CA PRO A 260 -5.75 -23.11 0.34
C PRO A 260 -6.90 -23.00 -0.66
N TRP A 261 -7.24 -21.77 -1.08
CA TRP A 261 -8.28 -21.52 -2.09
C TRP A 261 -7.81 -20.43 -3.06
N PRO A 262 -7.01 -20.75 -4.09
CA PRO A 262 -6.33 -19.75 -4.92
C PRO A 262 -7.27 -18.72 -5.61
N LYS A 263 -8.54 -19.07 -5.84
CA LYS A 263 -9.55 -18.17 -6.41
C LYS A 263 -10.21 -17.24 -5.37
N VAL A 264 -10.14 -17.57 -4.09
CA VAL A 264 -10.89 -16.89 -3.02
C VAL A 264 -9.97 -16.35 -1.93
N PHE A 265 -9.15 -17.22 -1.34
CA PHE A 265 -8.29 -16.95 -0.19
C PHE A 265 -7.00 -17.76 -0.34
N GLY A 266 -5.93 -17.08 -0.72
CA GLY A 266 -4.63 -17.70 -0.99
C GLY A 266 -3.53 -17.29 -0.01
N PHE A 267 -2.28 -17.56 -0.39
CA PHE A 267 -1.11 -17.25 0.44
C PHE A 267 -1.00 -15.75 0.81
N HIS A 268 -1.46 -14.85 -0.07
CA HIS A 268 -1.43 -13.40 0.18
C HIS A 268 -2.45 -12.99 1.23
N GLU A 269 -3.62 -13.64 1.24
CA GLU A 269 -4.64 -13.41 2.25
C GLU A 269 -4.20 -13.95 3.62
N ILE A 270 -3.45 -15.06 3.66
CA ILE A 270 -2.81 -15.54 4.90
C ILE A 270 -1.78 -14.54 5.41
N PHE A 271 -0.99 -13.94 4.51
CA PHE A 271 -0.08 -12.86 4.88
C PHE A 271 -0.83 -11.67 5.51
N HIS A 272 -1.94 -11.23 4.90
CA HIS A 272 -2.79 -10.18 5.47
C HIS A 272 -3.44 -10.57 6.81
N CYS A 273 -3.77 -11.84 7.02
CA CYS A 273 -4.20 -12.31 8.34
C CYS A 273 -3.08 -12.19 9.37
N GLY A 274 -1.85 -12.57 9.01
CA GLY A 274 -0.68 -12.44 9.87
C GLY A 274 -0.38 -10.99 10.25
N THR A 275 -0.52 -10.04 9.31
CA THR A 275 -0.32 -8.62 9.58
C THR A 275 -1.39 -8.05 10.50
N VAL A 276 -2.67 -8.41 10.32
CA VAL A 276 -3.76 -7.96 11.19
C VAL A 276 -3.66 -8.59 12.59
N ALA A 277 -3.31 -9.88 12.69
CA ALA A 277 -3.09 -10.54 13.98
C ALA A 277 -1.90 -9.92 14.72
N GLY A 278 -0.79 -9.67 14.00
CA GLY A 278 0.39 -9.00 14.56
C GLY A 278 0.06 -7.61 15.09
N TYR A 279 -0.67 -6.83 14.31
CA TYR A 279 -1.17 -5.52 14.71
C TYR A 279 -2.08 -5.58 15.93
N ALA A 280 -3.01 -6.54 16.00
CA ALA A 280 -3.91 -6.69 17.12
C ALA A 280 -3.15 -6.97 18.42
N CYS A 281 -2.15 -7.86 18.39
CA CYS A 281 -1.29 -8.12 19.55
C CYS A 281 -0.57 -6.84 20.01
N HIS A 282 0.02 -6.09 19.08
CA HIS A 282 0.74 -4.85 19.39
C HIS A 282 -0.20 -3.75 19.91
N MET A 283 -1.38 -3.61 19.31
CA MET A 283 -2.42 -2.68 19.77
C MET A 283 -2.82 -2.98 21.22
N VAL A 284 -3.10 -4.24 21.55
CA VAL A 284 -3.43 -4.64 22.93
C VAL A 284 -2.27 -4.37 23.88
N ALA A 285 -1.02 -4.66 23.48
CA ALA A 285 0.15 -4.34 24.29
C ALA A 285 0.25 -2.83 24.59
N ILE A 286 -0.03 -1.97 23.60
CA ILE A 286 -0.01 -0.52 23.79
C ILE A 286 -1.16 -0.07 24.70
N TYR A 287 -2.36 -0.64 24.57
CA TYR A 287 -3.45 -0.36 25.52
C TYR A 287 -3.06 -0.68 26.96
N MET A 288 -2.43 -1.84 27.19
CA MET A 288 -1.96 -2.23 28.52
C MET A 288 -0.95 -1.22 29.07
N VAL A 289 0.02 -0.78 28.26
CA VAL A 289 0.98 0.26 28.65
C VAL A 289 0.26 1.57 29.03
N ILE A 290 -0.68 2.03 28.22
CA ILE A 290 -1.37 3.30 28.46
C ILE A 290 -2.21 3.25 29.74
N VAL A 291 -2.93 2.15 29.98
CA VAL A 291 -3.72 1.97 31.20
C VAL A 291 -2.80 1.92 32.43
N GLN A 292 -1.64 1.27 32.32
CA GLN A 292 -0.66 1.22 33.41
C GLN A 292 0.02 2.57 33.70
N LEU A 293 -0.02 3.49 32.73
CA LEU A 293 0.47 4.87 32.87
C LEU A 293 -0.61 5.82 33.43
N TRP A 294 -1.79 5.32 33.81
CA TRP A 294 -2.79 6.14 34.49
C TRP A 294 -2.30 6.57 35.88
N PRO A 295 -2.57 7.83 36.26
CA PRO A 295 -2.18 8.37 37.55
C PRO A 295 -2.96 7.75 38.72
#